data_AF-A0A2W4RD26-F1
#
_entry.id   AF-A0A2W4RD26-F1
#
_cell.length_a   1.000
_cell.length_b   1.000
_cell.length_c   1.000
_cell.angle_alpha   90.00
_cell.angle_beta   90.00
_cell.angle_gamma   90.00
#
_symmetry.space_group_name_H-M   'P 1'
#
loop_
_entity.id
_entity.type
_entity.pdbx_description
1 polymer ?
#
loop_
_entity_poly.entity_id
_entity_poly.type
_entity_poly.pdbx_seq_one_letter_code
_entity_poly.pdbx_strand_id
1 'polypeptide(L)'
;MPGTLTSVRLRVLLPLAVGIAVLLAACTREDPPRLPGTLERDRIEIAAEASEPITAIEVREGERVEAGRVLLRQETQLAEARAALAAAEARLKEITLSNERLIVRAPQAAIVDALPYEVGERPPQGGTIAVLLADTAPYARVYIPEPLRVRVRPGSRALVYVDGREDPLPGTMRFVSSEAAFTPYYALTQRDRSRLSFLAEVEVTDPRARDLPVGVPVEVELIEVGRE
;
A
#
# COMPACT_ATOMS: atom_id res chain seq x y z
N MET A 1 42.12 16.28 -140.78
CA MET A 1 42.17 17.38 -139.78
C MET A 1 41.07 17.16 -138.74
N PRO A 2 41.31 17.52 -137.47
CA PRO A 2 41.05 16.76 -136.23
C PRO A 2 39.77 17.26 -135.47
N GLY A 3 39.36 16.82 -134.27
CA GLY A 3 39.95 15.94 -133.27
C GLY A 3 39.06 15.69 -132.02
N THR A 4 39.49 14.69 -131.23
CA THR A 4 39.51 14.52 -129.74
C THR A 4 38.24 14.45 -128.88
N LEU A 5 38.14 13.37 -128.07
CA LEU A 5 38.22 13.30 -126.58
C LEU A 5 37.58 11.96 -126.07
N THR A 6 38.37 10.99 -125.60
CA THR A 6 38.63 10.56 -124.19
C THR A 6 37.45 10.00 -123.38
N SER A 7 37.51 8.72 -122.98
CA SER A 7 37.21 8.23 -121.61
C SER A 7 37.56 6.73 -121.46
N VAL A 8 38.26 6.41 -120.37
CA VAL A 8 38.87 5.11 -120.05
C VAL A 8 37.86 4.20 -119.35
N ARG A 9 37.78 2.92 -119.76
CA ARG A 9 36.81 1.93 -119.26
C ARG A 9 37.25 1.24 -117.96
N LEU A 10 36.49 1.50 -116.91
CA LEU A 10 36.56 0.92 -115.57
C LEU A 10 35.77 -0.41 -115.50
N ARG A 11 36.37 -1.58 -115.77
CA ARG A 11 35.61 -2.87 -115.74
C ARG A 11 36.30 -4.11 -115.13
N VAL A 12 37.53 -4.04 -114.61
CA VAL A 12 38.26 -5.26 -114.18
C VAL A 12 38.56 -5.35 -112.67
N LEU A 13 38.32 -4.30 -111.87
CA LEU A 13 38.69 -4.28 -110.44
C LEU A 13 37.64 -4.85 -109.46
N LEU A 14 36.49 -5.33 -109.93
CA LEU A 14 35.33 -5.60 -109.08
C LEU A 14 35.36 -6.90 -108.23
N PRO A 15 35.88 -8.06 -108.70
CA PRO A 15 35.76 -9.30 -107.90
C PRO A 15 36.82 -9.43 -106.79
N LEU A 16 37.96 -8.74 -106.90
CA LEU A 16 39.03 -8.78 -105.88
C LEU A 16 38.69 -7.89 -104.65
N ALA A 17 38.01 -6.77 -104.87
CA ALA A 17 37.63 -5.84 -103.81
C ALA A 17 36.54 -6.41 -102.87
N VAL A 18 35.63 -7.25 -103.39
CA VAL A 18 34.54 -7.84 -102.60
C VAL A 18 35.04 -8.95 -101.66
N GLY A 19 36.03 -9.75 -102.08
CA GLY A 19 36.64 -10.78 -101.22
C GLY A 19 37.42 -10.21 -100.04
N ILE A 20 38.11 -9.07 -100.24
CA ILE A 20 38.84 -8.37 -99.17
C ILE A 20 37.88 -7.66 -98.21
N ALA A 21 36.77 -7.11 -98.70
CA ALA A 21 35.76 -6.47 -97.85
C ALA A 21 35.03 -7.46 -96.91
N VAL A 22 34.80 -8.70 -97.35
CA VAL A 22 34.15 -9.75 -96.52
C VAL A 22 35.12 -10.30 -95.45
N LEU A 23 36.43 -10.34 -95.70
CA LEU A 23 37.44 -10.71 -94.71
C LEU A 23 37.66 -9.63 -93.63
N LEU A 24 37.38 -8.36 -93.94
CA LEU A 24 37.49 -7.24 -92.99
C LEU A 24 36.23 -7.01 -92.14
N ALA A 25 35.08 -7.59 -92.51
CA ALA A 25 33.81 -7.42 -91.80
C ALA A 25 33.60 -8.45 -90.66
N ALA A 26 34.49 -9.43 -90.50
CA ALA A 26 34.31 -10.54 -89.54
C ALA A 26 34.77 -10.24 -88.10
N CYS A 27 35.32 -9.05 -87.82
CA CYS A 27 35.91 -8.73 -86.51
C CYS A 27 35.35 -7.44 -85.88
N THR A 28 34.02 -7.26 -85.86
CA THR A 28 33.39 -6.22 -85.03
C THR A 28 32.35 -6.83 -84.09
N ARG A 29 32.82 -7.65 -83.14
CA ARG A 29 32.10 -7.89 -81.89
C ARG A 29 32.55 -6.82 -80.91
N GLU A 30 31.75 -5.78 -80.76
CA GLU A 30 31.91 -4.82 -79.66
C GLU A 30 31.47 -5.52 -78.37
N ASP A 31 32.44 -5.95 -77.56
CA ASP A 31 32.13 -6.38 -76.20
C ASP A 31 31.58 -5.18 -75.41
N PRO A 32 30.49 -5.36 -74.64
CA PRO A 32 29.87 -4.25 -73.91
C PRO A 32 30.89 -3.59 -72.97
N PRO A 33 30.86 -2.26 -72.82
CA PRO A 33 31.85 -1.54 -72.02
C PRO A 33 31.80 -1.98 -70.56
N ARG A 34 32.94 -2.50 -70.08
CA ARG A 34 33.12 -2.85 -68.66
C ARG A 34 33.63 -1.63 -67.92
N LEU A 35 32.81 -1.08 -67.04
CA LEU A 35 33.18 0.03 -66.20
C LEU A 35 33.83 -0.49 -64.91
N PRO A 36 35.00 0.02 -64.50
CA PRO A 36 35.54 -0.27 -63.17
C PRO A 36 34.63 0.37 -62.12
N GLY A 37 34.32 -0.38 -61.08
CA GLY A 37 33.52 0.07 -59.97
C GLY A 37 33.88 -0.71 -58.71
N THR A 38 33.38 -0.26 -57.58
CA THR A 38 33.53 -0.93 -56.29
C THR A 38 32.19 -1.56 -55.90
N LEU A 39 32.27 -2.74 -55.30
CA LEU A 39 31.11 -3.39 -54.69
C LEU A 39 31.03 -2.94 -53.23
N GLU A 40 29.95 -2.24 -52.88
CA GLU A 40 29.67 -1.82 -51.51
C GLU A 40 28.53 -2.65 -50.91
N ARG A 41 28.38 -2.57 -49.59
CA ARG A 41 27.24 -3.16 -48.86
C ARG A 41 26.63 -2.08 -47.98
N ASP A 42 25.33 -2.20 -47.76
CA ASP A 42 24.61 -1.32 -46.84
C ASP A 42 25.23 -1.42 -45.44
N ARG A 43 25.60 -0.27 -44.89
CA ARG A 43 26.10 -0.14 -43.52
C ARG A 43 24.94 0.24 -42.61
N ILE A 44 24.81 -0.47 -41.50
CA ILE A 44 23.83 -0.18 -40.45
C ILE A 44 24.63 0.19 -39.20
N GLU A 45 24.43 1.41 -38.71
CA GLU A 45 25.05 1.90 -37.48
C GLU A 45 24.03 1.83 -36.34
N ILE A 46 24.41 1.18 -35.24
CA ILE A 46 23.58 1.08 -34.04
C ILE A 46 24.15 2.04 -33.00
N ALA A 47 23.38 3.07 -32.66
CA ALA A 47 23.75 4.02 -31.62
C ALA A 47 23.33 3.48 -30.24
N ALA A 48 24.13 3.76 -29.20
CA ALA A 48 23.74 3.51 -27.83
C ALA A 48 22.60 4.46 -27.42
N GLU A 49 21.54 3.93 -26.81
CA GLU A 49 20.41 4.73 -26.33
C GLU A 49 20.73 5.48 -25.03
N ALA A 50 21.65 4.95 -24.22
CA ALA A 50 22.09 5.52 -22.96
C ALA A 50 23.61 5.34 -22.76
N SER A 51 24.21 6.25 -22.00
CA SER A 51 25.64 6.24 -21.67
C SER A 51 25.96 5.31 -20.50
N GLU A 52 25.53 4.05 -20.60
CA GLU A 52 25.67 3.03 -19.56
C GLU A 52 26.87 2.11 -19.83
N PRO A 53 27.49 1.53 -18.78
CA PRO A 53 28.62 0.61 -18.96
C PRO A 53 28.20 -0.67 -19.69
N ILE A 54 29.04 -1.11 -20.64
CA ILE A 54 28.88 -2.41 -21.29
C ILE A 54 29.31 -3.50 -20.32
N THR A 55 28.39 -4.37 -19.92
CA THR A 55 28.66 -5.47 -18.98
C THR A 55 28.96 -6.79 -19.68
N ALA A 56 28.51 -6.95 -20.92
CA ALA A 56 28.80 -8.12 -21.73
C ALA A 56 28.82 -7.78 -23.22
N ILE A 57 29.73 -8.43 -23.96
CA ILE A 57 29.73 -8.47 -25.42
C ILE A 57 29.53 -9.93 -25.81
N GLU A 58 28.49 -10.20 -26.61
CA GLU A 58 27.90 -11.53 -26.83
C GLU A 58 28.24 -12.11 -28.22
N VAL A 59 28.99 -11.35 -29.03
CA VAL A 59 29.38 -11.69 -30.39
C VAL A 59 30.83 -11.28 -30.65
N ARG A 60 31.46 -11.83 -31.68
CA ARG A 60 32.83 -11.50 -32.11
C ARG A 60 32.86 -10.83 -33.48
N GLU A 61 33.92 -10.09 -33.77
CA GLU A 61 34.16 -9.55 -35.10
C GLU A 61 34.23 -10.68 -36.14
N GLY A 62 33.54 -10.51 -37.27
CA GLY A 62 33.42 -11.52 -38.32
C GLY A 62 32.39 -12.61 -38.07
N GLU A 63 31.71 -12.61 -36.91
CA GLU A 63 30.62 -13.53 -36.62
C GLU A 63 29.37 -13.19 -37.44
N ARG A 64 28.70 -14.21 -37.98
CA ARG A 64 27.42 -14.05 -38.66
C ARG A 64 26.29 -14.05 -37.62
N VAL A 65 25.50 -12.99 -37.58
CA VAL A 65 24.37 -12.82 -36.65
C VAL A 65 23.04 -12.81 -37.40
N GLU A 66 22.01 -13.35 -36.76
CA GLU A 66 20.62 -13.28 -37.23
C GLU A 66 19.90 -12.08 -36.59
N ALA A 67 18.79 -11.64 -37.20
CA ALA A 67 17.99 -10.54 -36.65
C ALA A 67 17.49 -10.87 -35.23
N GLY A 68 17.62 -9.91 -34.31
CA GLY A 68 17.27 -10.08 -32.90
C GLY A 68 18.36 -10.71 -32.01
N ARG A 69 19.51 -11.09 -32.56
CA ARG A 69 20.66 -11.54 -31.77
C ARG A 69 21.17 -10.40 -30.88
N VAL A 70 21.35 -10.68 -29.59
CA VAL A 70 22.00 -9.76 -28.65
C VAL A 70 23.47 -9.62 -29.02
N LEU A 71 23.91 -8.38 -29.26
CA LEU A 71 25.31 -8.07 -29.59
C LEU A 71 26.11 -7.72 -28.33
N LEU A 72 25.52 -6.92 -27.45
CA LEU A 72 26.09 -6.49 -26.18
C LEU A 72 24.99 -6.19 -25.17
N ARG A 73 25.36 -6.07 -23.90
CA ARG A 73 24.47 -5.67 -22.81
C ARG A 73 25.06 -4.46 -22.11
N GLN A 74 24.22 -3.47 -21.87
CA GLN A 74 24.51 -2.36 -20.96
C GLN A 74 23.69 -2.54 -19.69
N GLU A 75 24.30 -2.32 -18.53
CA GLU A 75 23.59 -2.41 -17.25
C GLU A 75 23.13 -1.03 -16.80
N THR A 76 21.82 -0.86 -16.73
CA THR A 76 21.16 0.36 -16.23
C THR A 76 21.06 0.31 -14.70
N GLN A 77 20.95 1.47 -14.04
CA GLN A 77 20.65 1.60 -12.60
C GLN A 77 19.22 1.16 -12.20
N LEU A 78 18.57 0.29 -12.97
CA LEU A 78 17.17 -0.13 -12.76
C LEU A 78 16.95 -0.80 -11.40
N ALA A 79 17.93 -1.57 -10.91
CA ALA A 79 17.84 -2.19 -9.58
C ALA A 79 17.82 -1.14 -8.46
N GLU A 80 18.70 -0.14 -8.55
CA GLU A 80 18.76 0.98 -7.60
C GLU A 80 17.49 1.82 -7.64
N ALA A 81 17.00 2.14 -8.85
CA ALA A 81 15.76 2.88 -9.05
C ALA A 81 14.55 2.14 -8.46
N ARG A 82 14.47 0.81 -8.64
CA ARG A 82 13.42 -0.02 -8.02
C ARG A 82 13.50 -0.03 -6.50
N ALA A 83 14.71 -0.10 -5.93
CA ALA A 83 14.91 -0.04 -4.49
C ALA A 83 14.49 1.33 -3.92
N ALA A 84 14.85 2.42 -4.60
CA ALA A 84 14.45 3.77 -4.23
C ALA A 84 12.93 3.96 -4.30
N LEU A 85 12.27 3.42 -5.33
CA LEU A 85 10.81 3.42 -5.45
C LEU A 85 10.16 2.68 -4.27
N ALA A 86 10.61 1.46 -3.97
CA ALA A 86 10.08 0.67 -2.86
C ALA A 86 10.24 1.38 -1.50
N ALA A 87 11.38 2.05 -1.29
CA ALA A 87 11.62 2.84 -0.08
C ALA A 87 10.66 4.05 0.01
N ALA A 88 10.44 4.75 -1.10
CA ALA A 88 9.51 5.88 -1.16
C ALA A 88 8.05 5.45 -0.93
N GLU A 89 7.62 4.32 -1.49
CA GLU A 89 6.29 3.74 -1.27
C GLU A 89 6.09 3.33 0.19
N ALA A 90 7.08 2.70 0.82
CA ALA A 90 7.03 2.36 2.24
C ALA A 90 6.87 3.61 3.11
N ARG A 91 7.60 4.68 2.81
CA ARG A 91 7.49 5.96 3.52
C ARG A 91 6.12 6.61 3.33
N LEU A 92 5.57 6.57 2.13
CA LEU A 92 4.21 7.06 1.85
C LEU A 92 3.18 6.30 2.69
N LYS A 93 3.30 4.96 2.76
CA LYS A 93 2.41 4.12 3.57
C LYS A 93 2.50 4.47 5.05
N GLU A 94 3.69 4.66 5.58
CA GLU A 94 3.91 5.05 6.98
C GLU A 94 3.24 6.39 7.31
N ILE A 95 3.42 7.39 6.45
CA ILE A 95 2.81 8.72 6.60
C ILE A 95 1.28 8.63 6.49
N THR A 96 0.76 7.82 5.57
CA THR A 96 -0.68 7.62 5.37
C THR A 96 -1.31 7.02 6.62
N LEU A 97 -0.73 5.94 7.18
CA LEU A 97 -1.18 5.34 8.43
C LEU A 97 -1.11 6.32 9.61
N SER A 98 -0.08 7.17 9.63
CA SER A 98 0.06 8.20 10.65
C SER A 98 -1.03 9.26 10.52
N ASN A 99 -1.39 9.65 9.29
CA ASN A 99 -2.46 10.60 9.02
C ASN A 99 -3.84 10.04 9.38
N GLU A 100 -4.10 8.77 9.07
CA GLU A 100 -5.34 8.09 9.46
C GLU A 100 -5.54 8.10 10.98
N ARG A 101 -4.46 7.96 11.76
CA ARG A 101 -4.50 8.05 13.23
C ARG A 101 -4.81 9.45 13.76
N LEU A 102 -4.67 10.50 12.94
CA LEU A 102 -5.07 11.86 13.33
C LEU A 102 -6.59 12.07 13.22
N ILE A 103 -7.29 11.20 12.49
CA ILE A 103 -8.75 11.20 12.41
C ILE A 103 -9.29 10.32 13.53
N VAL A 104 -9.56 10.93 14.67
CA VAL A 104 -10.05 10.24 15.86
C VAL A 104 -11.55 9.98 15.72
N ARG A 105 -11.95 8.71 15.91
CA ARG A 105 -13.34 8.25 15.81
C ARG A 105 -13.76 7.59 17.12
N ALA A 106 -15.04 7.68 17.45
CA ALA A 106 -15.59 6.95 18.60
C ALA A 106 -15.47 5.43 18.34
N PRO A 107 -14.93 4.65 19.29
CA PRO A 107 -14.74 3.21 19.11
C PRO A 107 -16.06 2.41 19.18
N GLN A 108 -17.09 2.98 19.83
CA GLN A 108 -18.42 2.39 19.97
C GLN A 108 -19.47 3.51 20.13
N ALA A 109 -20.75 3.14 20.15
CA ALA A 109 -21.84 4.05 20.48
C ALA A 109 -21.63 4.64 21.89
N ALA A 110 -21.69 5.97 21.98
CA ALA A 110 -21.41 6.71 23.19
C ALA A 110 -21.98 8.14 23.11
N ILE A 111 -22.15 8.77 24.25
CA ILE A 111 -22.46 10.20 24.41
C ILE A 111 -21.17 10.95 24.70
N VAL A 112 -21.00 12.14 24.10
CA VAL A 112 -19.86 13.01 24.38
C VAL A 112 -20.10 13.71 25.71
N ASP A 113 -19.21 13.48 26.68
CA ASP A 113 -19.23 14.12 28.00
C ASP A 113 -18.44 15.43 27.99
N ALA A 114 -17.20 15.37 27.49
CA ALA A 114 -16.31 16.53 27.46
C ALA A 114 -15.40 16.54 26.23
N LEU A 115 -15.17 17.74 25.72
CA LEU A 115 -14.15 18.06 24.71
C LEU A 115 -13.25 19.16 25.31
N PRO A 116 -12.14 18.79 25.98
CA PRO A 116 -11.34 19.75 26.75
C PRO A 116 -10.55 20.76 25.93
N TYR A 117 -10.44 20.57 24.60
CA TYR A 117 -9.61 21.39 23.72
C TYR A 117 -10.45 22.10 22.67
N GLU A 118 -9.97 23.27 22.25
CA GLU A 118 -10.58 24.07 21.19
C GLU A 118 -9.82 23.97 19.86
N VAL A 119 -10.45 24.49 18.80
CA VAL A 119 -9.86 24.53 17.46
C VAL A 119 -8.58 25.37 17.48
N GLY A 120 -7.48 24.79 17.01
CA GLY A 120 -6.17 25.43 16.94
C GLY A 120 -5.25 25.09 18.12
N GLU A 121 -5.79 24.49 19.18
CA GLU A 121 -4.99 24.00 20.29
C GLU A 121 -4.20 22.74 19.92
N ARG A 122 -3.12 22.49 20.66
CA ARG A 122 -2.24 21.33 20.47
C ARG A 122 -2.18 20.53 21.76
N PRO A 123 -2.97 19.45 21.89
CA PRO A 123 -2.89 18.54 23.01
C PRO A 123 -1.47 17.97 23.16
N PRO A 124 -0.94 17.83 24.39
CA PRO A 124 0.32 17.13 24.62
C PRO A 124 0.16 15.64 24.26
N GLN A 125 1.29 14.95 24.01
CA GLN A 125 1.25 13.51 23.77
C GLN A 125 0.66 12.77 24.97
N GLY A 126 -0.28 11.86 24.70
CA GLY A 126 -1.02 11.13 25.73
C GLY A 126 -2.15 11.92 26.41
N GLY A 127 -2.39 13.18 26.02
CA GLY A 127 -3.50 13.97 26.54
C GLY A 127 -4.88 13.45 26.10
N THR A 128 -5.88 13.55 26.98
CA THR A 128 -7.27 13.15 26.71
C THR A 128 -8.00 14.21 25.89
N ILE A 129 -8.24 13.92 24.61
CA ILE A 129 -8.88 14.86 23.68
C ILE A 129 -10.42 14.83 23.68
N ALA A 130 -11.02 13.73 24.13
CA ALA A 130 -12.45 13.57 24.27
C ALA A 130 -12.76 12.58 25.39
N VAL A 131 -13.80 12.86 26.17
CA VAL A 131 -14.37 11.94 27.16
C VAL A 131 -15.73 11.49 26.63
N LEU A 132 -15.91 10.18 26.53
CA LEU A 132 -17.13 9.56 26.00
C LEU A 132 -17.75 8.64 27.06
N LEU A 133 -19.06 8.69 27.23
CA LEU A 133 -19.84 7.76 28.05
C LEU A 133 -20.45 6.72 27.14
N ALA A 134 -19.98 5.46 27.27
CA ALA A 134 -20.45 4.37 26.42
C ALA A 134 -21.97 4.15 26.57
N ASP A 135 -22.67 3.90 25.46
CA ASP A 135 -24.09 3.53 25.42
C ASP A 135 -24.26 2.03 25.76
N THR A 136 -23.73 1.66 26.92
CA THR A 136 -23.78 0.31 27.48
C THR A 136 -24.53 0.35 28.81
N ALA A 137 -25.01 -0.81 29.27
CA ALA A 137 -25.69 -0.89 30.57
C ALA A 137 -24.81 -0.28 31.68
N PRO A 138 -25.33 0.68 32.47
CA PRO A 138 -24.58 1.25 33.57
C PRO A 138 -24.34 0.19 34.64
N TYR A 139 -23.34 0.42 35.47
CA TYR A 139 -23.01 -0.47 36.58
C TYR A 139 -22.84 0.30 37.88
N ALA A 140 -23.37 -0.26 38.96
CA ALA A 140 -23.19 0.23 40.32
C ALA A 140 -21.87 -0.31 40.89
N ARG A 141 -21.04 0.59 41.42
CA ARG A 141 -19.85 0.22 42.19
C ARG A 141 -20.20 0.16 43.67
N VAL A 142 -20.02 -1.00 44.29
CA VAL A 142 -20.31 -1.23 45.70
C VAL A 142 -19.18 -1.95 46.41
N TYR A 143 -19.10 -1.77 47.72
CA TYR A 143 -18.09 -2.41 48.56
C TYR A 143 -18.72 -3.52 49.39
N ILE A 144 -18.30 -4.76 49.16
CA ILE A 144 -18.81 -5.93 49.86
C ILE A 144 -17.97 -6.16 51.12
N PRO A 145 -18.56 -6.17 52.32
CA PRO A 145 -17.87 -6.55 53.55
C PRO A 145 -17.29 -7.98 53.47
N GLU A 146 -16.10 -8.19 54.03
CA GLU A 146 -15.44 -9.51 54.09
C GLU A 146 -16.35 -10.68 54.52
N PRO A 147 -17.24 -10.56 55.52
CA PRO A 147 -18.16 -11.66 55.91
C PRO A 147 -19.19 -12.06 54.84
N LEU A 148 -19.44 -11.18 53.86
CA LEU A 148 -20.33 -11.44 52.72
C LEU A 148 -19.55 -11.94 51.49
N ARG A 149 -18.22 -11.76 51.44
CA ARG A 149 -17.39 -12.07 50.26
C ARG A 149 -17.44 -13.53 49.81
N VAL A 150 -17.53 -14.47 50.76
CA VAL A 150 -17.61 -15.93 50.48
C VAL A 150 -18.89 -16.28 49.72
N ARG A 151 -19.94 -15.51 49.95
CA ARG A 151 -21.31 -15.75 49.51
C ARG A 151 -21.66 -15.07 48.17
N VAL A 152 -20.83 -14.12 47.72
CA VAL A 152 -21.06 -13.36 46.50
C VAL A 152 -20.08 -13.80 45.41
N ARG A 153 -20.62 -14.12 44.24
CA ARG A 153 -19.86 -14.52 43.05
C ARG A 153 -20.33 -13.71 41.83
N PRO A 154 -19.53 -13.62 40.76
CA PRO A 154 -20.04 -13.17 39.47
C PRO A 154 -21.27 -14.00 39.08
N GLY A 155 -22.32 -13.35 38.61
CA GLY A 155 -23.63 -13.94 38.33
C GLY A 155 -24.67 -13.80 39.45
N SER A 156 -24.29 -13.41 40.68
CA SER A 156 -25.27 -13.16 41.76
C SER A 156 -26.27 -12.07 41.37
N ARG A 157 -27.55 -12.29 41.69
CA ARG A 157 -28.62 -11.31 41.43
C ARG A 157 -28.71 -10.26 42.53
N ALA A 158 -28.96 -9.02 42.14
CA ALA A 158 -29.14 -7.90 43.04
C ALA A 158 -30.24 -6.95 42.57
N LEU A 159 -30.82 -6.20 43.49
CA LEU A 159 -31.65 -5.02 43.22
C LEU A 159 -30.81 -3.77 43.47
N VAL A 160 -30.85 -2.83 42.54
CA VAL A 160 -30.18 -1.54 42.62
C VAL A 160 -31.23 -0.47 42.86
N TYR A 161 -31.19 0.15 44.03
CA TYR A 161 -32.00 1.30 44.40
C TYR A 161 -31.21 2.56 44.04
N VAL A 162 -31.78 3.40 43.19
CA VAL A 162 -31.16 4.65 42.75
C VAL A 162 -31.82 5.77 43.52
N ASP A 163 -31.02 6.64 44.15
CA ASP A 163 -31.55 7.77 44.90
C ASP A 163 -32.42 8.67 44.00
N GLY A 164 -33.60 9.05 44.48
CA GLY A 164 -34.63 9.77 43.71
C GLY A 164 -35.54 8.91 42.83
N ARG A 165 -35.47 7.57 42.89
CA ARG A 165 -36.42 6.65 42.24
C ARG A 165 -37.03 5.68 43.24
N GLU A 166 -38.32 5.41 43.11
CA GLU A 166 -39.03 4.47 43.99
C GLU A 166 -38.86 3.00 43.56
N ASP A 167 -38.75 2.75 42.25
CA ASP A 167 -38.63 1.40 41.70
C ASP A 167 -37.17 0.90 41.69
N PRO A 168 -36.86 -0.24 42.34
CA PRO A 168 -35.56 -0.86 42.20
C PRO A 168 -35.32 -1.40 40.79
N LEU A 169 -34.08 -1.37 40.35
CA LEU A 169 -33.66 -1.89 39.06
C LEU A 169 -32.94 -3.23 39.24
N PRO A 170 -33.35 -4.30 38.53
CA PRO A 170 -32.63 -5.57 38.57
C PRO A 170 -31.21 -5.40 38.02
N GLY A 171 -30.27 -6.08 38.68
CA GLY A 171 -28.87 -6.11 38.29
C GLY A 171 -28.21 -7.46 38.55
N THR A 172 -27.09 -7.66 37.88
CA THR A 172 -26.29 -8.88 37.99
C THR A 172 -24.86 -8.52 38.33
N MET A 173 -24.28 -9.25 39.27
CA MET A 173 -22.89 -9.13 39.65
C MET A 173 -21.98 -9.50 38.47
N ARG A 174 -21.27 -8.53 37.89
CA ARG A 174 -20.34 -8.80 36.77
C ARG A 174 -18.92 -9.07 37.24
N PHE A 175 -18.52 -8.46 38.36
CA PHE A 175 -17.14 -8.52 38.85
C PHE A 175 -17.05 -8.37 40.36
N VAL A 176 -16.20 -9.19 40.99
CA VAL A 176 -15.82 -9.08 42.40
C VAL A 176 -14.30 -9.07 42.48
N SER A 177 -13.72 -8.08 43.14
CA SER A 177 -12.30 -8.05 43.43
C SER A 177 -11.89 -9.26 44.28
N SER A 178 -10.73 -9.84 43.96
CA SER A 178 -10.01 -10.79 44.82
C SER A 178 -9.17 -10.09 45.89
N GLU A 179 -8.84 -8.82 45.67
CA GLU A 179 -8.07 -8.00 46.60
C GLU A 179 -8.99 -7.20 47.52
N ALA A 180 -8.66 -7.21 48.81
CA ALA A 180 -9.36 -6.40 49.78
C ALA A 180 -8.88 -4.94 49.69
N ALA A 181 -9.82 -4.02 49.57
CA ALA A 181 -9.62 -2.59 49.71
C ALA A 181 -10.01 -2.13 51.12
N PHE A 182 -9.26 -1.19 51.67
CA PHE A 182 -9.68 -0.43 52.83
C PHE A 182 -10.73 0.58 52.39
N THR A 183 -11.91 0.55 53.01
CA THR A 183 -13.03 1.40 52.61
C THR A 183 -12.72 2.87 52.92
N PRO A 184 -12.93 3.83 51.99
CA PRO A 184 -12.89 5.26 52.32
C PRO A 184 -14.08 5.58 53.23
N TYR A 185 -13.83 5.94 54.50
CA TYR A 185 -14.84 6.04 55.55
C TYR A 185 -15.83 7.19 55.35
N TYR A 186 -17.12 6.90 55.39
CA TYR A 186 -18.14 7.77 55.99
C TYR A 186 -18.98 6.94 56.96
N ALA A 187 -19.07 7.41 58.22
CA ALA A 187 -19.73 6.83 59.41
C ALA A 187 -18.90 5.84 60.25
N LEU A 188 -18.28 6.34 61.33
CA LEU A 188 -17.57 5.58 62.35
C LEU A 188 -18.48 5.25 63.55
N THR A 189 -18.48 3.98 63.99
CA THR A 189 -18.52 3.65 65.42
C THR A 189 -17.15 3.08 65.84
N GLN A 190 -16.80 3.17 67.13
CA GLN A 190 -15.48 2.80 67.66
C GLN A 190 -15.04 1.34 67.41
N ARG A 191 -15.93 0.44 66.96
CA ARG A 191 -15.60 -0.97 66.69
C ARG A 191 -15.15 -1.26 65.26
N ASP A 192 -15.30 -0.34 64.32
CA ASP A 192 -15.28 -0.66 62.88
C ASP A 192 -13.97 -0.32 62.14
N ARG A 193 -12.89 0.00 62.86
CA ARG A 193 -11.68 0.64 62.28
C ARG A 193 -10.77 -0.22 61.37
N SER A 194 -11.18 -1.44 60.98
CA SER A 194 -10.36 -2.28 60.09
C SER A 194 -11.15 -3.33 59.32
N ARG A 195 -12.32 -2.98 58.76
CA ARG A 195 -13.09 -3.93 57.95
C ARG A 195 -12.54 -3.98 56.53
N LEU A 196 -12.08 -5.15 56.11
CA LEU A 196 -11.74 -5.44 54.73
C LEU A 196 -13.02 -5.41 53.89
N SER A 197 -12.97 -4.70 52.77
CA SER A 197 -14.07 -4.63 51.82
C SER A 197 -13.57 -4.98 50.43
N PHE A 198 -14.41 -5.60 49.62
CA PHE A 198 -14.06 -6.02 48.26
C PHE A 198 -14.89 -5.21 47.28
N LEU A 199 -14.22 -4.55 46.33
CA LEU A 199 -14.91 -3.84 45.26
C LEU A 199 -15.73 -4.83 44.43
N ALA A 200 -16.98 -4.48 44.18
CA ALA A 200 -17.90 -5.22 43.35
C ALA A 200 -18.56 -4.28 42.34
N GLU A 201 -18.82 -4.82 41.15
CA GLU A 201 -19.56 -4.12 40.11
C GLU A 201 -20.83 -4.91 39.77
N VAL A 202 -21.96 -4.23 39.89
CA VAL A 202 -23.29 -4.78 39.57
C VAL A 202 -23.78 -4.08 38.32
N GLU A 203 -23.87 -4.83 37.22
CA GLU A 203 -24.44 -4.34 35.97
C GLU A 203 -25.97 -4.23 36.12
N VAL A 204 -26.53 -3.06 35.82
CA VAL A 204 -27.98 -2.85 35.88
C VAL A 204 -28.57 -3.32 34.56
N THR A 205 -29.31 -4.44 34.59
CA THR A 205 -29.77 -5.13 33.39
C THR A 205 -31.06 -4.55 32.81
N ASP A 206 -31.74 -3.69 33.58
CA ASP A 206 -32.95 -3.01 33.14
C ASP A 206 -32.65 -1.94 32.07
N PRO A 207 -33.29 -1.98 30.89
CA PRO A 207 -33.12 -0.97 29.85
C PRO A 207 -33.40 0.46 30.31
N ARG A 208 -34.26 0.66 31.31
CA ARG A 208 -34.58 1.98 31.90
C ARG A 208 -33.36 2.63 32.58
N ALA A 209 -32.32 1.84 32.87
CA ALA A 209 -31.11 2.34 33.48
C ALA A 209 -30.22 3.14 32.51
N ARG A 210 -30.37 2.96 31.19
CA ARG A 210 -29.46 3.58 30.18
C ARG A 210 -29.42 5.10 30.24
N ASP A 211 -30.54 5.74 30.56
CA ASP A 211 -30.66 7.19 30.62
C ASP A 211 -30.32 7.77 32.00
N LEU A 212 -29.88 6.94 32.96
CA LEU A 212 -29.55 7.41 34.29
C LEU A 212 -28.24 8.22 34.30
N PRO A 213 -28.22 9.39 34.96
CA PRO A 213 -26.99 10.15 35.13
C PRO A 213 -25.94 9.33 35.88
N VAL A 214 -24.69 9.41 35.41
CA VAL A 214 -23.56 8.82 36.11
C VAL A 214 -23.24 9.61 37.39
N GLY A 215 -22.82 8.91 38.44
CA GLY A 215 -22.43 9.51 39.72
C GLY A 215 -23.54 9.67 40.75
N VAL A 216 -24.78 9.29 40.43
CA VAL A 216 -25.89 9.26 41.41
C VAL A 216 -25.62 8.18 42.46
N PRO A 217 -25.85 8.45 43.76
CA PRO A 217 -25.76 7.43 44.81
C PRO A 217 -26.73 6.28 44.58
N VAL A 218 -26.27 5.06 44.86
CA VAL A 218 -27.07 3.85 44.72
C VAL A 218 -26.87 2.94 45.92
N GLU A 219 -27.94 2.25 46.31
CA GLU A 219 -27.90 1.15 47.28
C GLU A 219 -28.15 -0.17 46.56
N VAL A 220 -27.48 -1.24 47.01
CA VAL A 220 -27.59 -2.55 46.36
C VAL A 220 -27.99 -3.60 47.38
N GLU A 221 -29.08 -4.30 47.09
CA GLU A 221 -29.61 -5.41 47.88
C GLU A 221 -29.38 -6.73 47.13
N LEU A 222 -28.77 -7.72 47.79
CA LEU A 222 -28.49 -9.03 47.19
C LEU A 222 -29.71 -9.96 47.33
N ILE A 223 -30.25 -10.46 46.21
CA ILE A 223 -31.46 -11.31 46.20
C ILE A 223 -31.10 -12.79 46.32
N GLU A 224 -30.07 -13.23 45.60
CA GLU A 224 -29.64 -14.63 45.57
C GLU A 224 -28.16 -14.74 45.91
N VAL A 225 -27.93 -15.05 47.18
CA VAL A 225 -26.68 -15.62 47.67
C VAL A 225 -26.76 -17.11 47.41
N GLY A 226 -25.95 -17.62 46.48
CA GLY A 226 -25.98 -19.02 46.04
C GLY A 226 -26.13 -19.99 47.22
N ARG A 227 -27.26 -20.70 47.24
CA ARG A 227 -27.52 -21.81 48.14
C ARG A 227 -27.13 -23.08 47.37
N GLU A 228 -26.14 -23.77 47.93
CA GLU A 228 -25.56 -25.07 47.52
C GLU A 228 -24.57 -25.06 46.33
#